data_AF-A0A399ZP48-F1
#
_entry.id   AF-A0A399ZP48-F1
#
_cell.length_a   1.000
_cell.length_b   1.000
_cell.length_c   1.000
_cell.angle_alpha   90.00
_cell.angle_beta   90.00
_cell.angle_gamma   90.00
#
_symmetry.space_group_name_H-M   'P 1'
#
loop_
_entity.id
_entity.type
_entity.pdbx_description
1 polymer ?
#
loop_
_entity_poly.entity_id
_entity_poly.type
_entity_poly.pdbx_seq_one_letter_code
_entity_poly.pdbx_strand_id
1 'polypeptide(L)'
;MMQSARSKSSLPPPPRGYAPWVDYLTEPRADPKIFLRDMLHGVESLRDEKTGKRRKHKTGKVRTPDDAERVAFVDALISQPSRVDRQLALVMEASASGESMLKIVMDLTEAWIRRLDTITIPEPLDTEGYTKAVASWLAGIRESPLKAVHLKTLLLLLHFGRYRELVDRDRAVELIALAIRQQPKSSSGSSRVRDAPPTPLDLLLVAAPELPILSMYVSFVTAQKAAVGSLVTQVQAQEQQIERLVADSTKLRHTIEDLRTENLGLRQKLADAAETVAQMREETLNTRITYEHRMAEQRGRIAGMFQNQMKRWLEESLHAIRSNPPRIAVIEERLEEALALTDKELQWLRPSE
;
A
#
# COMPACT_ATOMS: atom_id res chain seq x y z
N MET A 1 -82.90 31.50 -43.32
CA MET A 1 -82.15 31.60 -42.05
C MET A 1 -81.85 30.18 -41.58
N MET A 2 -80.63 29.71 -41.84
CA MET A 2 -80.22 28.33 -41.61
C MET A 2 -79.66 28.15 -40.19
N GLN A 3 -80.18 27.15 -39.50
CA GLN A 3 -79.64 26.59 -38.27
C GLN A 3 -78.31 25.88 -38.58
N SER A 4 -77.26 26.16 -37.81
CA SER A 4 -76.02 25.37 -37.84
C SER A 4 -75.79 24.78 -36.44
N ALA A 5 -76.11 23.49 -36.34
CA ALA A 5 -75.82 22.64 -35.20
C ALA A 5 -74.30 22.39 -35.13
N ARG A 6 -73.65 22.83 -34.05
CA ARG A 6 -72.30 22.41 -33.71
C ARG A 6 -72.35 20.99 -33.17
N SER A 7 -71.91 20.03 -33.98
CA SER A 7 -71.63 18.66 -33.56
C SER A 7 -70.48 18.64 -32.54
N LYS A 8 -70.83 18.51 -31.27
CA LYS A 8 -69.88 18.04 -30.25
C LYS A 8 -69.67 16.54 -30.51
N SER A 9 -68.51 16.18 -31.02
CA SER A 9 -68.05 14.79 -31.07
C SER A 9 -67.80 14.31 -29.64
N SER A 10 -68.84 13.82 -28.98
CA SER A 10 -68.74 13.11 -27.71
C SER A 10 -68.22 11.71 -27.99
N LEU A 11 -66.89 11.56 -28.06
CA LEU A 11 -66.30 10.28 -27.70
C LEU A 11 -66.54 10.07 -26.20
N PRO A 12 -67.01 8.89 -25.76
CA PRO A 12 -67.17 8.62 -24.35
C PRO A 12 -65.80 8.73 -23.65
N PRO A 13 -65.71 9.33 -22.46
CA PRO A 13 -64.48 9.26 -21.68
C PRO A 13 -64.15 7.78 -21.41
N PRO A 14 -62.87 7.38 -21.49
CA PRO A 14 -62.49 6.01 -21.21
C PRO A 14 -62.97 5.63 -19.79
N PRO A 15 -63.38 4.37 -19.58
CA PRO A 15 -63.85 3.92 -18.27
C PRO A 15 -62.75 4.18 -17.23
N ARG A 16 -63.09 4.86 -16.13
CA ARG A 16 -62.17 5.16 -15.02
C ARG A 16 -61.78 3.88 -14.28
N GLY A 17 -60.91 3.08 -14.88
CA GLY A 17 -59.96 2.26 -14.14
C GLY A 17 -58.87 3.20 -13.63
N TYR A 18 -58.75 3.32 -12.31
CA TYR A 18 -57.80 4.22 -11.66
C TYR A 18 -56.37 3.71 -11.95
N ALA A 19 -55.67 4.27 -12.95
CA ALA A 19 -54.33 3.86 -13.35
C ALA A 19 -53.30 4.94 -12.96
N PRO A 20 -53.00 5.11 -11.66
CA PRO A 20 -52.26 6.25 -11.13
C PRO A 20 -50.86 6.37 -11.72
N TRP A 21 -50.23 5.27 -12.14
CA TRP A 21 -48.93 5.31 -12.79
C TRP A 21 -49.01 5.97 -14.17
N VAL A 22 -50.08 5.70 -14.92
CA VAL A 22 -50.35 6.34 -16.23
C VAL A 22 -50.79 7.79 -16.05
N ASP A 23 -51.62 8.05 -15.03
CA ASP A 23 -52.08 9.41 -14.69
C ASP A 23 -50.89 10.30 -14.33
N TYR A 24 -49.93 9.81 -13.54
CA TYR A 24 -48.70 10.55 -13.23
C TYR A 24 -47.91 10.96 -14.47
N LEU A 25 -47.83 10.11 -15.51
CA LEU A 25 -47.14 10.45 -16.75
C LEU A 25 -47.89 11.47 -17.61
N THR A 26 -49.20 11.59 -17.44
CA THR A 26 -50.06 12.45 -18.25
C THR A 26 -50.38 13.79 -17.56
N GLU A 27 -50.37 13.86 -16.24
CA GLU A 27 -50.76 15.05 -15.47
C GLU A 27 -49.67 16.13 -15.38
N PRO A 28 -49.83 17.31 -16.01
CA PRO A 28 -48.79 18.35 -16.15
C PRO A 28 -48.08 18.82 -14.87
N ARG A 29 -48.64 18.59 -13.67
CA ARG A 29 -48.16 19.15 -12.39
C ARG A 29 -47.96 18.13 -11.27
N ALA A 30 -47.90 16.83 -11.60
CA ALA A 30 -47.70 15.81 -10.59
C ALA A 30 -46.25 15.85 -10.05
N ASP A 31 -46.08 16.17 -8.76
CA ASP A 31 -44.78 16.14 -8.08
C ASP A 31 -44.38 14.67 -7.80
N PRO A 32 -43.20 14.19 -8.27
CA PRO A 32 -42.74 12.82 -8.03
C PRO A 32 -42.69 12.47 -6.53
N LYS A 33 -42.35 13.42 -5.65
CA LYS A 33 -42.30 13.18 -4.20
C LYS A 33 -43.68 12.87 -3.63
N ILE A 34 -44.65 13.69 -4.01
CA ILE A 34 -46.03 13.55 -3.56
C ILE A 34 -46.60 12.25 -4.10
N PHE A 35 -46.38 11.97 -5.39
CA PHE A 35 -46.83 10.75 -6.02
C PHE A 35 -46.26 9.48 -5.36
N LEU A 36 -44.94 9.40 -5.17
CA LEU A 36 -44.31 8.22 -4.57
C LEU A 36 -44.75 8.02 -3.12
N ARG A 37 -44.91 9.10 -2.35
CA ARG A 37 -45.47 9.05 -1.00
C ARG A 37 -46.90 8.51 -0.99
N ASP A 38 -47.73 8.95 -1.93
CA ASP A 38 -49.12 8.53 -2.06
C ASP A 38 -49.22 7.05 -2.48
N MET A 39 -48.28 6.56 -3.28
CA MET A 39 -48.16 5.16 -3.68
C MET A 39 -47.61 4.25 -2.58
N LEU A 40 -46.74 4.79 -1.70
CA LEU A 40 -46.21 4.11 -0.52
C LEU A 40 -47.25 3.94 0.59
N HIS A 41 -48.11 4.94 0.80
CA HIS A 41 -49.06 4.95 1.90
C HIS A 41 -50.50 4.58 1.52
N GLY A 42 -50.79 4.48 0.22
CA GLY A 42 -52.13 4.26 -0.31
C GLY A 42 -52.99 5.52 -0.19
N VAL A 43 -53.59 5.95 -1.29
CA VAL A 43 -54.56 7.06 -1.30
C VAL A 43 -55.92 6.53 -0.83
N GLU A 44 -56.09 6.32 0.48
CA GLU A 44 -57.44 6.33 1.06
C GLU A 44 -57.82 7.78 1.37
N SER A 45 -58.27 8.50 0.34
CA SER A 45 -59.02 9.74 0.53
C SER A 45 -60.39 9.38 1.11
N LEU A 46 -60.46 9.20 2.43
CA LEU A 46 -61.71 9.26 3.16
C LEU A 46 -61.72 10.55 3.96
N ARG A 47 -62.24 11.62 3.33
CA ARG A 47 -63.00 12.59 4.11
C ARG A 47 -64.15 11.79 4.72
N ASP A 48 -64.18 11.72 6.04
CA ASP A 48 -65.33 11.19 6.76
C ASP A 48 -66.53 12.11 6.41
N GLU A 49 -67.45 11.62 5.57
CA GLU A 49 -68.57 12.42 5.02
C GLU A 49 -69.44 13.06 6.11
N LYS A 50 -69.36 12.54 7.34
CA LYS A 50 -70.10 13.06 8.50
C LYS A 50 -69.34 14.09 9.34
N THR A 51 -68.01 14.16 9.27
CA THR A 51 -67.23 14.99 10.21
C THR A 51 -66.17 15.90 9.57
N GLY A 52 -65.87 15.73 8.29
CA GLY A 52 -64.96 16.62 7.53
C GLY A 52 -63.50 16.63 8.00
N LYS A 53 -63.14 15.85 9.03
CA LYS A 53 -61.77 15.80 9.57
C LYS A 53 -60.90 14.80 8.82
N ARG A 54 -59.65 15.18 8.55
CA ARG A 54 -58.61 14.29 8.00
C ARG A 54 -58.21 13.25 9.05
N ARG A 55 -58.42 11.96 8.77
CA ARG A 55 -57.85 10.87 9.59
C ARG A 55 -56.36 10.70 9.25
N LYS A 56 -55.53 10.36 10.25
CA LYS A 56 -54.11 10.06 10.08
C LYS A 56 -53.93 8.84 9.17
N HIS A 57 -52.96 8.90 8.26
CA HIS A 57 -52.57 7.82 7.36
C HIS A 57 -52.38 6.52 8.13
N LYS A 58 -53.21 5.51 7.85
CA LYS A 58 -52.85 4.12 8.13
C LYS A 58 -51.88 3.68 7.04
N THR A 59 -50.86 2.93 7.42
CA THR A 59 -49.89 2.29 6.54
C THR A 59 -50.60 1.37 5.55
N GLY A 60 -50.97 1.91 4.38
CA GLY A 60 -51.47 1.12 3.25
C GLY A 60 -50.36 0.22 2.69
N LYS A 61 -50.75 -0.89 2.07
CA LYS A 61 -49.82 -1.72 1.29
C LYS A 61 -49.32 -0.90 0.09
N VAL A 62 -48.02 -1.00 -0.22
CA VAL A 62 -47.42 -0.37 -1.40
C VAL A 62 -48.18 -0.81 -2.65
N ARG A 63 -48.63 0.14 -3.47
CA ARG A 63 -49.41 -0.16 -4.67
C ARG A 63 -48.48 -0.51 -5.83
N THR A 64 -48.45 -1.78 -6.21
CA THR A 64 -47.73 -2.28 -7.38
C THR A 64 -48.63 -2.24 -8.63
N PRO A 65 -48.13 -1.82 -9.80
CA PRO A 65 -48.88 -1.86 -11.05
C PRO A 65 -49.10 -3.31 -11.50
N ASP A 66 -50.32 -3.61 -11.94
CA ASP A 66 -50.66 -4.88 -12.59
C ASP A 66 -50.18 -4.92 -14.06
N ASP A 67 -50.30 -6.07 -14.72
CA ASP A 67 -49.76 -6.25 -16.08
C ASP A 67 -50.43 -5.32 -17.10
N ALA A 68 -51.72 -5.06 -16.96
CA ALA A 68 -52.46 -4.15 -17.83
C ALA A 68 -51.98 -2.70 -17.64
N GLU A 69 -51.78 -2.27 -16.40
CA GLU A 69 -51.25 -0.95 -16.05
C GLU A 69 -49.80 -0.80 -16.49
N ARG A 70 -48.97 -1.84 -16.37
CA ARG A 70 -47.59 -1.86 -16.89
C ARG A 70 -47.57 -1.65 -18.40
N VAL A 71 -48.40 -2.37 -19.16
CA VAL A 71 -48.48 -2.22 -20.61
C VAL A 71 -48.94 -0.81 -20.99
N ALA A 72 -50.01 -0.31 -20.35
CA ALA A 72 -50.53 1.04 -20.58
C ALA A 72 -49.51 2.13 -20.23
N PHE A 73 -48.72 1.92 -19.17
CA PHE A 73 -47.64 2.83 -18.76
C PHE A 73 -46.53 2.89 -19.83
N VAL A 74 -46.11 1.75 -20.35
CA VAL A 74 -45.09 1.69 -21.40
C VAL A 74 -45.60 2.33 -22.70
N ASP A 75 -46.85 2.06 -23.09
CA ASP A 75 -47.48 2.71 -24.25
C ASP A 75 -47.58 4.23 -24.07
N ALA A 76 -47.87 4.68 -22.84
CA ALA A 76 -47.88 6.08 -22.48
C ALA A 76 -46.47 6.70 -22.62
N LEU A 77 -45.40 6.04 -22.21
CA LEU A 77 -44.03 6.54 -22.39
C LEU A 77 -43.61 6.60 -23.86
N ILE A 78 -43.93 5.57 -24.64
CA ILE A 78 -43.57 5.49 -26.07
C ILE A 78 -44.30 6.56 -26.89
N SER A 79 -45.59 6.80 -26.58
CA SER A 79 -46.43 7.75 -27.34
C SER A 79 -45.98 9.22 -27.22
N GLN A 80 -45.29 9.61 -26.15
CA GLN A 80 -44.82 11.00 -25.97
C GLN A 80 -43.40 11.04 -25.37
N PRO A 81 -42.38 11.43 -26.15
CA PRO A 81 -40.99 11.51 -25.69
C PRO A 81 -40.77 12.47 -24.51
N SER A 82 -41.63 13.48 -24.32
CA SER A 82 -41.56 14.40 -23.18
C SER A 82 -41.86 13.73 -21.83
N ARG A 83 -42.45 12.54 -21.83
CA ARG A 83 -42.76 11.79 -20.59
C ARG A 83 -41.54 11.06 -20.02
N VAL A 84 -40.47 10.93 -20.81
CA VAL A 84 -39.15 10.44 -20.36
C VAL A 84 -38.61 11.30 -19.21
N ASP A 85 -38.86 12.61 -19.25
CA ASP A 85 -38.48 13.55 -18.19
C ASP A 85 -39.12 13.18 -16.84
N ARG A 86 -40.38 12.76 -16.89
CA ARG A 86 -41.12 12.35 -15.69
C ARG A 86 -40.68 11.01 -15.17
N GLN A 87 -40.38 10.07 -16.08
CA GLN A 87 -39.81 8.81 -15.67
C GLN A 87 -38.45 9.01 -14.99
N LEU A 88 -37.60 9.88 -15.55
CA LEU A 88 -36.32 10.22 -14.93
C LEU A 88 -36.50 10.87 -13.55
N ALA A 89 -37.46 11.79 -13.42
CA ALA A 89 -37.80 12.38 -12.12
C ALA A 89 -38.29 11.35 -11.09
N LEU A 90 -39.11 10.37 -11.52
CA LEU A 90 -39.53 9.24 -10.68
C LEU A 90 -38.36 8.38 -10.24
N VAL A 91 -37.44 8.05 -11.16
CA VAL A 91 -36.26 7.23 -10.85
C VAL A 91 -35.38 7.90 -9.81
N MET A 92 -35.11 9.20 -9.99
CA MET A 92 -34.32 9.99 -9.04
C MET A 92 -34.99 10.02 -7.67
N GLU A 93 -36.30 10.26 -7.60
CA GLU A 93 -37.00 10.37 -6.31
C GLU A 93 -37.28 9.02 -5.65
N ALA A 94 -37.49 7.96 -6.43
CA ALA A 94 -37.66 6.60 -5.91
C ALA A 94 -36.38 6.10 -5.24
N SER A 95 -35.21 6.50 -5.74
CA SER A 95 -33.94 6.20 -5.09
C SER A 95 -33.83 6.77 -3.67
N ALA A 96 -34.50 7.91 -3.40
CA ALA A 96 -34.57 8.52 -2.07
C ALA A 96 -35.72 7.97 -1.20
N SER A 97 -36.76 7.40 -1.81
CA SER A 97 -38.00 6.98 -1.14
C SER A 97 -37.98 5.53 -0.59
N GLY A 98 -36.98 4.73 -0.97
CA GLY A 98 -36.76 3.37 -0.45
C GLY A 98 -36.72 2.27 -1.52
N GLU A 99 -36.13 1.12 -1.16
CA GLU A 99 -35.81 0.02 -2.08
C GLU A 99 -37.03 -0.59 -2.78
N SER A 100 -38.17 -0.66 -2.10
CA SER A 100 -39.42 -1.20 -2.66
C SER A 100 -39.98 -0.36 -3.80
N MET A 101 -39.96 0.97 -3.67
CA MET A 101 -40.40 1.88 -4.73
C MET A 101 -39.40 1.93 -5.88
N LEU A 102 -38.10 1.93 -5.56
CA LEU A 102 -37.06 1.86 -6.57
C LEU A 102 -37.24 0.60 -7.43
N LYS A 103 -37.50 -0.56 -6.82
CA LYS A 103 -37.76 -1.80 -7.56
C LYS A 103 -38.94 -1.67 -8.52
N ILE A 104 -40.07 -1.13 -8.08
CA ILE A 104 -41.27 -0.95 -8.92
C ILE A 104 -40.98 -0.01 -10.09
N VAL A 105 -40.33 1.13 -9.83
CA VAL A 105 -39.98 2.10 -10.88
C VAL A 105 -38.97 1.51 -11.86
N MET A 106 -38.03 0.69 -11.39
CA MET A 106 -37.06 -0.01 -12.23
C MET A 106 -37.70 -1.11 -13.08
N ASP A 107 -38.69 -1.85 -12.55
CA ASP A 107 -39.46 -2.84 -13.32
C ASP A 107 -40.24 -2.16 -14.46
N LEU A 108 -40.84 -0.99 -14.20
CA LEU A 108 -41.50 -0.18 -15.23
C LEU A 108 -40.49 0.36 -16.26
N THR A 109 -39.31 0.76 -15.80
CA THR A 109 -38.22 1.23 -16.67
C THR A 109 -37.72 0.08 -17.56
N GLU A 110 -37.55 -1.12 -17.02
CA GLU A 110 -37.17 -2.31 -17.77
C GLU A 110 -38.19 -2.65 -18.85
N ALA A 111 -39.48 -2.67 -18.50
CA ALA A 111 -40.56 -2.94 -19.45
C ALA A 111 -40.57 -1.92 -20.60
N TRP A 112 -40.28 -0.65 -20.29
CA TRP A 112 -40.11 0.38 -21.32
C TRP A 112 -38.87 0.13 -22.19
N ILE A 113 -37.71 -0.16 -21.60
CA ILE A 113 -36.48 -0.36 -22.38
C ILE A 113 -36.61 -1.57 -23.31
N ARG A 114 -37.22 -2.67 -22.86
CA ARG A 114 -37.44 -3.86 -23.71
C ARG A 114 -38.39 -3.61 -24.88
N ARG A 115 -39.25 -2.58 -24.80
CA ARG A 115 -40.16 -2.17 -25.88
C ARG A 115 -39.62 -0.99 -26.68
N LEU A 116 -38.41 -0.51 -26.42
CA LEU A 116 -37.75 0.45 -27.29
C LEU A 116 -37.24 -0.29 -28.53
N ASP A 117 -37.89 -0.07 -29.68
CA ASP A 117 -37.44 -0.59 -30.97
C ASP A 117 -36.01 -0.14 -31.36
N THR A 118 -35.48 0.86 -30.66
CA THR A 118 -34.16 1.46 -30.91
C THR A 118 -33.01 0.79 -30.15
N ILE A 119 -33.29 0.07 -29.06
CA ILE A 119 -32.25 -0.55 -28.22
C ILE A 119 -32.58 -2.02 -28.04
N THR A 120 -31.86 -2.88 -28.77
CA THR A 120 -31.99 -4.33 -28.60
C THR A 120 -31.15 -4.78 -27.42
N ILE A 121 -31.78 -4.99 -26.27
CA ILE A 121 -31.12 -5.59 -25.10
C ILE A 121 -31.04 -7.11 -25.30
N PRO A 122 -29.86 -7.74 -25.08
CA PRO A 122 -29.73 -9.18 -25.16
C PRO A 122 -30.47 -9.92 -24.03
N GLU A 123 -30.99 -11.11 -24.35
CA GLU A 123 -31.44 -12.08 -23.36
C GLU A 123 -30.50 -13.30 -23.42
N PRO A 124 -29.77 -13.65 -22.35
CA PRO A 124 -29.80 -13.09 -21.00
C PRO A 124 -29.16 -11.69 -20.88
N LEU A 125 -29.61 -10.90 -19.89
CA LEU A 125 -28.99 -9.62 -19.56
C LEU A 125 -27.62 -9.87 -18.90
N ASP A 126 -26.57 -9.55 -19.64
CA ASP A 126 -25.19 -9.55 -19.17
C ASP A 126 -24.58 -8.15 -19.25
N THR A 127 -23.56 -7.89 -18.42
CA THR A 127 -22.89 -6.59 -18.31
C THR A 127 -22.31 -6.15 -19.66
N GLU A 128 -21.68 -7.06 -20.41
CA GLU A 128 -21.02 -6.77 -21.68
C GLU A 128 -22.03 -6.50 -22.80
N GLY A 129 -23.01 -7.38 -22.97
CA GLY A 129 -24.08 -7.21 -23.95
C GLY A 129 -24.91 -5.96 -23.71
N TYR A 130 -25.22 -5.62 -22.46
CA TYR A 130 -25.90 -4.37 -22.12
C TYR A 130 -25.07 -3.14 -22.52
N THR A 131 -23.80 -3.07 -22.12
CA THR A 131 -22.93 -1.94 -22.52
C THR A 131 -22.77 -1.81 -24.03
N LYS A 132 -22.65 -2.93 -24.74
CA LYS A 132 -22.53 -2.94 -26.20
C LYS A 132 -23.80 -2.47 -26.88
N ALA A 133 -24.98 -2.86 -26.37
CA ALA A 133 -26.27 -2.39 -26.88
C ALA A 133 -26.44 -0.88 -26.73
N VAL A 134 -26.10 -0.33 -25.56
CA VAL A 134 -26.16 1.13 -25.32
C VAL A 134 -25.14 1.87 -26.18
N ALA A 135 -23.91 1.36 -26.31
CA ALA A 135 -22.89 1.96 -27.17
C ALA A 135 -23.28 1.93 -28.66
N SER A 136 -23.87 0.83 -29.13
CA SER A 136 -24.37 0.68 -30.50
C SER A 136 -25.54 1.63 -30.78
N TRP A 137 -26.47 1.76 -29.83
CA TRP A 137 -27.56 2.72 -29.93
C TRP A 137 -27.03 4.16 -30.02
N LEU A 138 -26.10 4.54 -29.12
CA LEU A 138 -25.45 5.85 -29.18
C LEU A 138 -24.79 6.07 -30.55
N ALA A 139 -24.00 5.11 -31.04
CA ALA A 139 -23.34 5.20 -32.35
C ALA A 139 -24.32 5.31 -33.53
N GLY A 140 -25.54 4.79 -33.40
CA GLY A 140 -26.60 4.89 -34.40
C GLY A 140 -27.26 6.28 -34.49
N ILE A 141 -27.08 7.15 -33.49
CA ILE A 141 -27.63 8.51 -33.48
C ILE A 141 -26.77 9.38 -34.39
N ARG A 142 -27.37 9.84 -35.51
CA ARG A 142 -26.69 10.69 -36.51
C ARG A 142 -26.69 12.18 -36.17
N GLU A 143 -27.38 12.57 -35.10
CA GLU A 143 -27.58 13.96 -34.72
C GLU A 143 -26.44 14.46 -33.81
N SER A 144 -25.75 15.49 -34.26
CA SER A 144 -24.66 16.15 -33.55
C SER A 144 -24.97 17.65 -33.46
N PRO A 145 -25.21 18.23 -32.26
CA PRO A 145 -25.12 17.61 -30.93
C PRO A 145 -26.33 16.72 -30.56
N LEU A 146 -26.14 15.78 -29.62
CA LEU A 146 -27.22 14.95 -29.06
C LEU A 146 -28.35 15.82 -28.51
N LYS A 147 -29.59 15.56 -28.96
CA LYS A 147 -30.79 16.21 -28.41
C LYS A 147 -31.00 15.84 -26.93
N ALA A 148 -31.64 16.75 -26.20
CA ALA A 148 -31.97 16.57 -24.78
C ALA A 148 -32.75 15.26 -24.49
N VAL A 149 -33.59 14.81 -25.42
CA VAL A 149 -34.34 13.54 -25.28
C VAL A 149 -33.39 12.35 -25.21
N HIS A 150 -32.41 12.27 -26.11
CA HIS A 150 -31.43 11.17 -26.14
C HIS A 150 -30.54 11.17 -24.89
N LEU A 151 -30.19 12.35 -24.38
CA LEU A 151 -29.41 12.46 -23.15
C LEU A 151 -30.19 11.96 -21.92
N LYS A 152 -31.49 12.25 -21.86
CA LYS A 152 -32.37 11.74 -20.79
C LYS A 152 -32.62 10.24 -20.91
N THR A 153 -32.76 9.72 -22.13
CA THR A 153 -32.79 8.28 -22.38
C THR A 153 -31.49 7.61 -21.94
N LEU A 154 -30.32 8.19 -22.23
CA LEU A 154 -29.04 7.69 -21.75
C LEU A 154 -28.96 7.66 -20.22
N LEU A 155 -29.42 8.70 -19.54
CA LEU A 155 -29.44 8.72 -18.07
C LEU A 155 -30.36 7.63 -17.50
N LEU A 156 -31.55 7.42 -18.07
CA LEU A 156 -32.44 6.32 -17.66
C LEU A 156 -31.77 4.94 -17.84
N LEU A 157 -31.05 4.74 -18.95
CA LEU A 157 -30.29 3.52 -19.19
C LEU A 157 -29.17 3.35 -18.16
N LEU A 158 -28.43 4.42 -17.83
CA LEU A 158 -27.39 4.37 -16.82
C LEU A 158 -27.96 4.08 -15.42
N HIS A 159 -29.11 4.65 -15.06
CA HIS A 159 -29.81 4.36 -13.81
C HIS A 159 -30.25 2.89 -13.74
N PHE A 160 -30.86 2.37 -14.81
CA PHE A 160 -31.26 0.97 -14.91
C PHE A 160 -30.05 0.02 -14.83
N GLY A 161 -29.02 0.31 -15.63
CA GLY A 161 -27.78 -0.47 -15.67
C GLY A 161 -27.06 -0.49 -14.32
N ARG A 162 -27.05 0.63 -13.59
CA ARG A 162 -26.51 0.68 -12.22
C ARG A 162 -27.35 -0.14 -11.25
N TYR A 163 -28.68 -0.02 -11.29
CA TYR A 163 -29.58 -0.76 -10.39
C TYR A 163 -29.46 -2.28 -10.56
N ARG A 164 -29.28 -2.75 -11.80
CA ARG A 164 -29.11 -4.17 -12.13
C ARG A 164 -27.65 -4.65 -12.07
N GLU A 165 -26.72 -3.83 -11.61
CA GLU A 165 -25.27 -4.13 -11.57
C GLU A 165 -24.67 -4.47 -12.96
N LEU A 166 -25.28 -3.96 -14.02
CA LEU A 166 -24.87 -4.15 -15.41
C LEU A 166 -23.91 -3.07 -15.90
N VAL A 167 -23.78 -1.96 -15.17
CA VAL A 167 -22.90 -0.85 -15.52
C VAL A 167 -22.15 -0.42 -14.27
N ASP A 168 -20.84 -0.66 -14.29
CA ASP A 168 -19.92 -0.11 -13.29
C ASP A 168 -19.59 1.36 -13.59
N ARG A 169 -18.89 1.99 -12.65
CA ARG A 169 -18.54 3.41 -12.74
C ARG A 169 -17.69 3.73 -13.97
N ASP A 170 -16.81 2.83 -14.38
CA ASP A 170 -15.89 3.05 -15.49
C ASP A 170 -16.61 2.97 -16.84
N ARG A 171 -17.47 1.96 -17.01
CA ARG A 171 -18.35 1.80 -18.17
C ARG A 171 -19.34 2.95 -18.29
N ALA A 172 -19.89 3.45 -17.18
CA ALA A 172 -20.74 4.64 -17.21
C ALA A 172 -20.01 5.87 -17.75
N VAL A 173 -18.75 6.08 -17.32
CA VAL A 173 -17.90 7.18 -17.80
C VAL A 173 -17.61 7.02 -19.29
N GLU A 174 -17.34 5.80 -19.77
CA GLU A 174 -17.11 5.52 -21.19
C GLU A 174 -18.34 5.80 -22.06
N LEU A 175 -19.53 5.36 -21.63
CA LEU A 175 -20.78 5.62 -22.34
C LEU A 175 -21.12 7.12 -22.38
N ILE A 176 -20.91 7.84 -21.28
CA ILE A 176 -21.06 9.31 -21.24
C ILE A 176 -20.02 9.97 -22.16
N ALA A 177 -18.78 9.51 -22.17
CA ALA A 177 -17.74 10.04 -23.05
C ALA A 177 -18.05 9.77 -24.54
N LEU A 178 -18.61 8.60 -24.87
CA LEU A 178 -19.09 8.29 -26.22
C LEU A 178 -20.21 9.22 -26.66
N ALA A 179 -21.18 9.49 -25.78
CA ALA A 179 -22.24 10.47 -26.04
C ALA A 179 -21.65 11.89 -26.26
N ILE A 180 -20.67 12.31 -25.45
CA ILE A 180 -20.04 13.62 -25.58
C ILE A 180 -19.20 13.74 -26.87
N ARG A 181 -18.55 12.66 -27.33
CA ARG A 181 -17.70 12.63 -28.54
C ARG A 181 -18.47 12.84 -29.84
N GLN A 182 -19.79 12.74 -29.85
CA GLN A 182 -20.63 13.04 -31.02
C GLN A 182 -20.88 14.55 -31.21
N GLN A 183 -19.86 15.39 -31.01
CA GLN A 183 -19.87 16.84 -31.24
C GLN A 183 -18.80 17.23 -32.26
N PRO A 184 -19.01 18.28 -33.08
CA PRO A 184 -17.89 18.96 -33.71
C PRO A 184 -17.03 19.61 -32.62
N LYS A 185 -15.70 19.53 -32.78
CA LYS A 185 -14.73 20.16 -31.87
C LYS A 185 -15.12 21.62 -31.63
N SER A 186 -15.49 21.95 -30.40
CA SER A 186 -15.46 23.32 -29.91
C SER A 186 -14.57 23.39 -28.67
N SER A 187 -13.77 24.44 -28.66
CA SER A 187 -12.71 24.75 -27.72
C SER A 187 -13.23 25.22 -26.36
N SER A 188 -12.60 24.72 -25.30
CA SER A 188 -12.17 25.43 -24.08
C SER A 188 -13.14 26.42 -23.40
N GLY A 189 -13.44 26.17 -22.11
CA GLY A 189 -13.83 27.21 -21.16
C GLY A 189 -13.96 26.72 -19.71
N SER A 190 -13.04 27.18 -18.85
CA SER A 190 -12.99 27.29 -17.37
C SER A 190 -14.33 27.11 -16.61
N SER A 191 -14.43 26.48 -15.43
CA SER A 191 -13.93 27.00 -14.13
C SER A 191 -14.12 25.99 -12.98
N ARG A 192 -13.26 26.14 -11.95
CA ARG A 192 -13.22 25.47 -10.64
C ARG A 192 -14.51 25.64 -9.81
N VAL A 193 -14.76 24.71 -8.88
CA VAL A 193 -14.73 24.88 -7.40
C VAL A 193 -14.77 23.49 -6.74
N ARG A 194 -14.02 23.32 -5.65
CA ARG A 194 -13.94 22.13 -4.79
C ARG A 194 -15.09 22.14 -3.76
N ASP A 195 -15.56 20.96 -3.36
CA ASP A 195 -15.48 20.45 -1.99
C ASP A 195 -15.84 18.94 -1.94
N ALA A 196 -15.43 18.25 -0.86
CA ALA A 196 -15.22 16.80 -0.70
C ALA A 196 -16.45 15.87 -0.95
N PRO A 197 -16.25 14.56 -1.20
CA PRO A 197 -17.07 13.80 -2.14
C PRO A 197 -18.24 13.04 -1.49
N PRO A 198 -19.47 13.25 -1.98
CA PRO A 198 -20.35 12.16 -2.37
C PRO A 198 -19.74 11.47 -3.59
N THR A 199 -20.01 10.17 -3.80
CA THR A 199 -19.50 9.43 -4.95
C THR A 199 -19.80 10.24 -6.23
N PRO A 200 -18.82 10.50 -7.11
CA PRO A 200 -19.05 11.40 -8.25
C PRO A 200 -20.23 10.98 -9.15
N LEU A 201 -20.52 9.67 -9.18
CA LEU A 201 -21.68 9.10 -9.85
C LEU A 201 -23.02 9.48 -9.17
N ASP A 202 -23.06 9.62 -7.85
CA ASP A 202 -24.27 9.98 -7.10
C ASP A 202 -24.65 11.45 -7.30
N LEU A 203 -23.66 12.35 -7.38
CA LEU A 203 -23.89 13.76 -7.71
C LEU A 203 -24.42 13.94 -9.14
N LEU A 204 -23.96 13.11 -10.07
CA LEU A 204 -24.33 13.19 -11.48
C LEU A 204 -25.72 12.60 -11.75
N LEU A 205 -26.11 11.56 -11.00
CA LEU A 205 -27.44 10.95 -11.05
C LEU A 205 -28.52 11.78 -10.32
N VAL A 206 -28.13 12.81 -9.56
CA VAL A 206 -29.04 13.77 -8.88
C VAL A 206 -29.15 15.09 -9.66
N ALA A 207 -28.17 15.40 -10.52
CA ALA A 207 -28.14 16.64 -11.28
C ALA A 207 -29.06 16.61 -12.52
N ALA A 208 -29.63 17.76 -12.88
CA ALA A 208 -30.40 17.92 -14.10
C ALA A 208 -29.54 17.60 -15.34
N PRO A 209 -30.14 17.03 -16.41
CA PRO A 209 -29.45 16.60 -17.63
C PRO A 209 -28.89 17.76 -18.46
N GLU A 210 -27.80 18.38 -18.00
CA GLU A 210 -27.10 19.43 -18.73
C GLU A 210 -25.74 18.93 -19.22
N LEU A 211 -25.50 19.02 -20.54
CA LEU A 211 -24.26 18.60 -21.20
C LEU A 211 -22.96 19.13 -20.53
N PRO A 212 -22.90 20.39 -20.05
CA PRO A 212 -21.71 20.91 -19.36
C PRO A 212 -21.35 20.14 -18.08
N ILE A 213 -22.34 19.66 -17.34
CA ILE A 213 -22.14 18.90 -16.09
C ILE A 213 -21.51 17.55 -16.38
N LEU A 214 -21.99 16.87 -17.44
CA LEU A 214 -21.42 15.58 -17.88
C LEU A 214 -19.98 15.74 -18.39
N SER A 215 -19.69 16.81 -19.14
CA SER A 215 -18.34 17.12 -19.61
C SER A 215 -17.39 17.40 -18.45
N MET A 216 -17.82 18.22 -17.49
CA MET A 216 -17.05 18.53 -16.27
C MET A 216 -16.76 17.24 -15.48
N TYR A 217 -17.74 16.36 -15.33
CA TYR A 217 -17.56 15.07 -14.65
C TYR A 217 -16.53 14.18 -15.32
N VAL A 218 -16.59 14.01 -16.64
CA VAL A 218 -15.61 13.20 -17.38
C VAL A 218 -14.21 13.81 -17.20
N SER A 219 -14.07 15.13 -17.29
CA SER A 219 -12.78 15.81 -17.08
C SER A 219 -12.24 15.65 -15.65
N PHE A 220 -13.13 15.64 -14.66
CA PHE A 220 -12.76 15.43 -13.27
C PHE A 220 -12.30 13.99 -13.01
N VAL A 221 -13.04 12.99 -13.51
CA VAL A 221 -12.70 11.58 -13.34
C VAL A 221 -11.40 11.22 -14.06
N THR A 222 -11.15 11.76 -15.26
CA THR A 222 -9.89 11.53 -15.98
C THR A 222 -8.70 12.14 -15.25
N ALA A 223 -8.84 13.37 -14.73
CA ALA A 223 -7.81 14.01 -13.91
C ALA A 223 -7.55 13.23 -12.62
N GLN A 224 -8.60 12.72 -11.97
CA GLN A 224 -8.47 11.89 -10.77
C GLN A 224 -7.76 10.56 -11.07
N LYS A 225 -8.11 9.88 -12.16
CA LYS A 225 -7.43 8.65 -12.60
C LYS A 225 -5.94 8.88 -12.86
N ALA A 226 -5.58 9.99 -13.51
CA ALA A 226 -4.19 10.35 -13.75
C ALA A 226 -3.43 10.60 -12.44
N ALA A 227 -4.03 11.32 -11.48
CA ALA A 227 -3.43 11.56 -10.17
C ALA A 227 -3.22 10.24 -9.39
N VAL A 228 -4.25 9.38 -9.34
CA VAL A 228 -4.15 8.06 -8.70
C VAL A 228 -3.08 7.20 -9.38
N GLY A 229 -3.00 7.20 -10.71
CA GLY A 229 -1.96 6.50 -11.46
C GLY A 229 -0.55 6.95 -11.05
N SER A 230 -0.33 8.26 -10.92
CA SER A 230 0.96 8.79 -10.46
C SER A 230 1.32 8.35 -9.03
N LEU A 231 0.33 8.36 -8.12
CA LEU A 231 0.50 7.86 -6.76
C LEU A 231 0.86 6.37 -6.73
N VAL A 232 0.20 5.54 -7.53
CA VAL A 232 0.52 4.10 -7.62
C VAL A 232 1.96 3.90 -8.09
N THR A 233 2.42 4.63 -9.11
CA THR A 233 3.82 4.54 -9.57
C THR A 233 4.81 4.99 -8.51
N GLN A 234 4.46 5.99 -7.70
CA GLN A 234 5.31 6.45 -6.61
C GLN A 234 5.41 5.43 -5.48
N VAL A 235 4.28 4.79 -5.12
CA VAL A 235 4.25 3.71 -4.12
C VAL A 235 5.12 2.54 -4.57
N GLN A 236 4.99 2.09 -5.82
CA GLN A 236 5.81 1.01 -6.36
C GLN A 236 7.31 1.34 -6.35
N ALA A 237 7.69 2.59 -6.66
CA ALA A 237 9.08 3.03 -6.58
C ALA A 237 9.61 3.02 -5.14
N GLN A 238 8.78 3.41 -4.17
CA GLN A 238 9.13 3.37 -2.74
C GLN A 238 9.24 1.93 -2.23
N GLU A 239 8.36 1.03 -2.63
CA GLU A 239 8.44 -0.40 -2.30
C GLU A 239 9.76 -1.02 -2.78
N GLN A 240 10.15 -0.76 -4.03
CA GLN A 240 11.45 -1.20 -4.56
C GLN A 240 12.64 -0.61 -3.79
N GLN A 241 12.53 0.64 -3.34
CA GLN A 241 13.57 1.26 -2.52
C GLN A 241 13.66 0.60 -1.13
N ILE A 242 12.53 0.26 -0.52
CA ILE A 242 12.49 -0.47 0.75
C ILE A 242 13.13 -1.85 0.60
N GLU A 243 12.81 -2.61 -0.45
CA GLU A 243 13.41 -3.92 -0.70
C GLU A 243 14.94 -3.84 -0.82
N ARG A 244 15.46 -2.84 -1.54
CA ARG A 244 16.91 -2.59 -1.64
C ARG A 244 17.53 -2.29 -0.29
N LEU A 245 16.91 -1.40 0.49
CA LEU A 245 17.41 -1.06 1.83
C LEU A 245 17.38 -2.26 2.79
N VAL A 246 16.38 -3.13 2.67
CA VAL A 246 16.31 -4.37 3.45
C VAL A 246 17.46 -5.31 3.07
N ALA A 247 17.73 -5.49 1.78
CA ALA A 247 18.85 -6.29 1.30
C ALA A 247 20.22 -5.72 1.73
N ASP A 248 20.40 -4.40 1.67
CA ASP A 248 21.62 -3.76 2.15
C ASP A 248 21.78 -3.91 3.66
N SER A 249 20.68 -3.79 4.42
CA SER A 249 20.71 -3.99 5.87
C SER A 249 21.05 -5.44 6.25
N THR A 250 20.55 -6.44 5.53
CA THR A 250 20.91 -7.84 5.80
C THR A 250 22.37 -8.09 5.46
N LYS A 251 22.88 -7.55 4.35
CA LYS A 251 24.30 -7.66 3.98
C LYS A 251 25.21 -7.03 5.04
N LEU A 252 24.89 -5.82 5.49
CA LEU A 252 25.65 -5.13 6.55
C LEU A 252 25.62 -5.91 7.87
N ARG A 253 24.49 -6.53 8.24
CA ARG A 253 24.43 -7.40 9.43
C ARG A 253 25.37 -8.59 9.33
N HIS A 254 25.43 -9.26 8.18
CA HIS A 254 26.37 -10.36 7.96
C HIS A 254 27.82 -9.86 8.09
N THR A 255 28.16 -8.73 7.45
CA THR A 255 29.51 -8.15 7.57
C THR A 255 29.88 -7.79 9.01
N ILE A 256 28.94 -7.26 9.80
CA ILE A 256 29.18 -6.97 11.23
C ILE A 256 29.45 -8.25 12.01
N GLU A 257 28.72 -9.32 11.74
CA GLU A 257 28.91 -10.59 12.43
C GLU A 257 30.25 -11.24 12.05
N ASP A 258 30.60 -11.24 10.76
CA ASP A 258 31.90 -11.71 10.28
C ASP A 258 33.05 -10.96 10.98
N LEU A 259 33.00 -9.63 11.01
CA LEU A 259 34.00 -8.80 11.68
C LEU A 259 34.08 -9.05 13.19
N ARG A 260 32.94 -9.35 13.85
CA ARG A 260 32.92 -9.72 15.28
C ARG A 260 33.62 -11.04 15.52
N THR A 261 33.35 -12.05 14.69
CA THR A 261 34.01 -13.36 14.80
C THR A 261 35.52 -13.26 14.55
N GLU A 262 35.93 -12.47 13.54
CA GLU A 262 37.34 -12.21 13.26
C GLU A 262 38.02 -11.49 14.44
N ASN A 263 37.38 -10.47 15.02
CA ASN A 263 37.92 -9.76 16.17
C ASN A 263 38.10 -10.67 17.40
N LEU A 264 37.14 -11.55 17.67
CA LEU A 264 37.25 -12.56 18.73
C LEU A 264 38.42 -13.50 18.48
N GLY A 265 38.57 -14.00 17.25
CA GLY A 265 39.70 -14.85 16.87
C GLY A 265 41.06 -14.16 17.03
N LEU A 266 41.15 -12.88 16.66
CA LEU A 266 42.38 -12.09 16.86
C LEU A 266 42.69 -11.86 18.33
N ARG A 267 41.67 -11.59 19.18
CA ARG A 267 41.85 -11.45 20.63
C ARG A 267 42.36 -12.73 21.27
N GLN A 268 41.86 -13.89 20.83
CA GLN A 268 42.32 -15.17 21.33
C GLN A 268 43.78 -15.42 20.94
N LYS A 269 44.14 -15.22 19.66
CA LYS A 269 45.53 -15.31 19.21
C LYS A 269 46.47 -14.38 19.97
N LEU A 270 46.01 -13.18 20.32
CA LEU A 270 46.77 -12.22 21.12
C LEU A 270 46.99 -12.74 22.55
N ALA A 271 45.97 -13.34 23.16
CA ALA A 271 46.09 -13.94 24.49
C ALA A 271 47.09 -15.12 24.49
N ASP A 272 46.98 -16.02 23.52
CA ASP A 272 47.90 -17.16 23.36
C ASP A 272 49.35 -16.69 23.13
N ALA A 273 49.54 -15.65 22.30
CA ALA A 273 50.84 -15.04 22.07
C ALA A 273 51.40 -14.37 23.34
N ALA A 274 50.55 -13.73 24.15
CA ALA A 274 50.99 -13.12 25.41
C ALA A 274 51.42 -14.19 26.43
N GLU A 275 50.70 -15.31 26.50
CA GLU A 275 51.04 -16.44 27.37
C GLU A 275 52.38 -17.08 26.97
N THR A 276 52.57 -17.35 25.68
CA THR A 276 53.85 -17.91 25.18
C THR A 276 55.03 -16.97 25.44
N VAL A 277 54.85 -15.65 25.31
CA VAL A 277 55.88 -14.67 25.68
C VAL A 277 56.17 -14.69 27.18
N ALA A 278 55.15 -14.84 28.03
CA ALA A 278 55.36 -14.95 29.47
C ALA A 278 56.14 -16.22 29.84
N GLN A 279 55.80 -17.35 29.24
CA GLN A 279 56.51 -18.63 29.42
C GLN A 279 57.98 -18.52 28.97
N MET A 280 58.24 -17.98 27.78
CA MET A 280 59.61 -17.79 27.29
C MET A 280 60.43 -16.85 28.18
N ARG A 281 59.81 -15.81 28.76
CA ARG A 281 60.48 -14.92 29.72
C ARG A 281 60.85 -15.66 31.00
N GLU A 282 59.97 -16.52 31.50
CA GLU A 282 60.22 -17.35 32.68
C GLU A 282 61.35 -18.36 32.41
N GLU A 283 61.34 -19.05 31.27
CA GLU A 283 62.41 -19.95 30.84
C GLU A 283 63.76 -19.22 30.74
N THR A 284 63.77 -18.01 30.17
CA THR A 284 64.98 -17.17 30.07
C THR A 284 65.50 -16.78 31.47
N LEU A 285 64.61 -16.46 32.40
CA LEU A 285 64.99 -16.14 33.78
C LEU A 285 65.53 -17.37 34.51
N ASN A 286 64.86 -18.52 34.39
CA ASN A 286 65.29 -19.78 35.00
C ASN A 286 66.65 -20.25 34.47
N THR A 287 66.86 -20.16 33.15
CA THR A 287 68.16 -20.47 32.55
C THR A 287 69.24 -19.53 33.06
N ARG A 288 68.98 -18.21 33.09
CA ARG A 288 69.91 -17.23 33.66
C ARG A 288 70.29 -17.56 35.11
N ILE A 289 69.32 -17.82 35.99
CA ILE A 289 69.56 -18.20 37.39
C ILE A 289 70.40 -19.47 37.46
N THR A 290 70.09 -20.48 36.64
CA THR A 290 70.84 -21.74 36.59
C THR A 290 72.29 -21.51 36.16
N TYR A 291 72.53 -20.66 35.16
CA TYR A 291 73.87 -20.28 34.74
C TYR A 291 74.63 -19.51 35.82
N GLU A 292 74.00 -18.53 36.47
CA GLU A 292 74.60 -17.76 37.57
C GLU A 292 75.00 -18.67 38.74
N HIS A 293 74.13 -19.62 39.13
CA HIS A 293 74.46 -20.62 40.14
C HIS A 293 75.62 -21.53 39.72
N ARG A 294 75.62 -22.04 38.47
CA ARG A 294 76.70 -22.88 37.95
C ARG A 294 78.03 -22.14 37.93
N MET A 295 78.03 -20.86 37.54
CA MET A 295 79.23 -20.02 37.57
C MET A 295 79.72 -19.76 38.99
N ALA A 296 78.81 -19.49 39.94
CA ALA A 296 79.18 -19.34 41.35
C ALA A 296 79.77 -20.63 41.92
N GLU A 297 79.20 -21.79 41.59
CA GLU A 297 79.73 -23.09 41.99
C GLU A 297 81.13 -23.34 41.41
N GLN A 298 81.33 -23.07 40.12
CA GLN A 298 82.65 -23.18 39.48
C GLN A 298 83.68 -22.25 40.14
N ARG A 299 83.32 -20.99 40.40
CA ARG A 299 84.19 -20.05 41.13
C ARG A 299 84.54 -20.57 42.52
N GLY A 300 83.58 -21.11 43.26
CA GLY A 300 83.81 -21.73 44.56
C GLY A 300 84.76 -22.93 44.51
N ARG A 301 84.57 -23.83 43.53
CA ARG A 301 85.46 -24.98 43.30
C ARG A 301 86.89 -24.55 42.99
N ILE A 302 87.05 -23.57 42.10
CA ILE A 302 88.35 -23.01 41.72
C ILE A 302 89.03 -22.36 42.93
N ALA A 303 88.33 -21.51 43.68
CA ALA A 303 88.85 -20.88 44.88
C ALA A 303 89.30 -21.91 45.93
N GLY A 304 88.49 -22.96 46.16
CA GLY A 304 88.85 -24.05 47.05
C GLY A 304 90.07 -24.85 46.57
N MET A 305 90.18 -25.11 45.28
CA MET A 305 91.37 -25.75 44.68
C MET A 305 92.63 -24.91 44.92
N PHE A 306 92.57 -23.60 44.66
CA PHE A 306 93.70 -22.69 44.92
C PHE A 306 94.08 -22.63 46.38
N GLN A 307 93.11 -22.50 47.28
CA GLN A 307 93.36 -22.45 48.71
C GLN A 307 94.07 -23.72 49.19
N ASN A 308 93.61 -24.90 48.72
CA ASN A 308 94.21 -26.18 49.08
C ASN A 308 95.64 -26.33 48.51
N GLN A 309 95.87 -25.90 47.26
CA GLN A 309 97.21 -25.91 46.67
C GLN A 309 98.17 -24.96 47.38
N MET A 310 97.76 -23.73 47.67
CA MET A 310 98.55 -22.77 48.43
C MET A 310 98.87 -23.27 49.85
N LYS A 311 97.87 -23.82 50.55
CA LYS A 311 98.08 -24.39 51.88
C LYS A 311 99.07 -25.54 51.85
N ARG A 312 98.89 -26.50 50.92
CA ARG A 312 99.81 -27.62 50.74
C ARG A 312 101.22 -27.16 50.42
N TRP A 313 101.36 -26.17 49.54
CA TRP A 313 102.65 -25.60 49.19
C TRP A 313 103.36 -24.91 50.36
N LEU A 314 102.63 -24.14 51.17
CA LEU A 314 103.16 -23.53 52.39
C LEU A 314 103.56 -24.60 53.42
N GLU A 315 102.75 -25.65 53.60
CA GLU A 315 103.07 -26.77 54.49
C GLU A 315 104.31 -27.55 54.03
N GLU A 316 104.42 -27.85 52.73
CA GLU A 316 105.60 -28.51 52.14
C GLU A 316 106.85 -27.65 52.25
N SER A 317 106.74 -26.33 52.00
CA SER A 317 107.86 -25.39 52.13
C SER A 317 108.33 -25.25 53.58
N LEU A 318 107.39 -25.16 54.51
CA LEU A 318 107.66 -25.09 55.94
C LEU A 318 108.30 -26.40 56.43
N HIS A 319 107.84 -27.55 55.93
CA HIS A 319 108.45 -28.83 56.21
C HIS A 319 109.87 -28.92 55.65
N ALA A 320 110.12 -28.49 54.41
CA ALA A 320 111.44 -28.47 53.80
C ALA A 320 112.44 -27.62 54.59
N ILE A 321 112.04 -26.42 55.03
CA ILE A 321 112.85 -25.53 55.88
C ILE A 321 113.24 -26.22 57.20
N ARG A 322 112.30 -26.97 57.80
CA ARG A 322 112.54 -27.69 59.07
C ARG A 322 113.42 -28.93 58.90
N SER A 323 113.33 -29.63 57.77
CA SER A 323 114.01 -30.89 57.52
C SER A 323 115.47 -30.72 57.10
N ASN A 324 115.81 -29.64 56.39
CA ASN A 324 117.18 -29.37 55.95
C ASN A 324 117.28 -27.89 55.52
N PRO A 325 117.84 -26.95 56.31
CA PRO A 325 117.76 -25.51 56.00
C PRO A 325 118.54 -25.18 54.72
N PRO A 326 117.88 -24.95 53.57
CA PRO A 326 118.57 -24.63 52.33
C PRO A 326 118.89 -23.13 52.32
N ARG A 327 119.90 -22.74 51.53
CA ARG A 327 120.28 -21.34 51.34
C ARG A 327 119.09 -20.55 50.78
N ILE A 328 118.91 -19.32 51.25
CA ILE A 328 117.83 -18.36 50.97
C ILE A 328 117.40 -18.32 49.48
N ALA A 329 118.34 -18.50 48.55
CA ALA A 329 118.07 -18.52 47.10
C ALA A 329 117.02 -19.55 46.64
N VAL A 330 116.93 -20.74 47.27
CA VAL A 330 115.93 -21.76 46.89
C VAL A 330 114.52 -21.36 47.35
N ILE A 331 114.42 -20.56 48.40
CA ILE A 331 113.15 -20.02 48.88
C ILE A 331 112.69 -18.90 47.95
N GLU A 332 113.60 -18.06 47.45
CA GLU A 332 113.31 -17.01 46.48
C GLU A 332 112.85 -17.57 45.12
N GLU A 333 113.59 -18.52 44.53
CA GLU A 333 113.23 -19.16 43.25
C GLU A 333 111.83 -19.81 43.31
N ARG A 334 111.50 -20.43 44.44
CA ARG A 334 110.19 -21.06 44.63
C ARG A 334 109.06 -20.06 44.90
N LEU A 335 109.36 -18.90 45.50
CA LEU A 335 108.40 -17.80 45.64
C LEU A 335 108.09 -17.16 44.28
N GLU A 336 109.09 -17.06 43.40
CA GLU A 336 108.91 -16.56 42.03
C GLU A 336 108.06 -17.52 41.17
N GLU A 337 108.26 -18.84 41.28
CA GLU A 337 107.38 -19.82 40.63
C GLU A 337 105.92 -19.74 41.13
N ALA A 338 105.74 -19.54 42.44
CA ALA A 338 104.42 -19.38 43.03
C ALA A 338 103.73 -18.09 42.52
N LEU A 339 104.46 -16.99 42.43
CA LEU A 339 103.97 -15.74 41.82
C LEU A 339 103.56 -15.96 40.36
N ALA A 340 104.38 -16.64 39.56
CA ALA A 340 104.08 -16.93 38.16
C ALA A 340 102.81 -17.80 37.98
N LEU A 341 102.60 -18.80 38.85
CA LEU A 341 101.36 -19.59 38.87
C LEU A 341 100.15 -18.75 39.25
N THR A 342 100.31 -17.84 40.22
CA THR A 342 99.23 -16.95 40.67
C THR A 342 98.83 -15.97 39.56
N ASP A 343 99.81 -15.41 38.84
CA ASP A 343 99.59 -14.50 37.72
C ASP A 343 98.93 -15.18 36.52
N LYS A 344 99.37 -16.40 36.19
CA LYS A 344 98.78 -17.18 35.09
C LYS A 344 97.30 -17.43 35.33
N GLU A 345 96.90 -17.71 36.56
CA GLU A 345 95.52 -18.03 36.92
C GLU A 345 94.65 -16.78 37.14
N LEU A 346 95.23 -15.67 37.60
CA LEU A 346 94.61 -14.34 37.55
C LEU A 346 94.20 -13.93 36.13
N GLN A 347 94.95 -14.39 35.12
CA GLN A 347 94.65 -14.15 33.71
C GLN A 347 93.38 -14.88 33.24
N TRP A 348 93.06 -16.05 33.80
CA TRP A 348 91.81 -16.81 33.52
C TRP A 348 90.58 -16.23 34.22
N LEU A 349 90.78 -15.48 35.30
CA LEU A 349 89.70 -14.85 36.07
C LEU A 349 89.31 -13.46 35.55
N ARG A 350 90.12 -12.86 34.66
CA ARG A 350 89.70 -11.65 33.95
C ARG A 350 88.61 -12.01 32.94
N PRO A 351 87.43 -11.38 33.01
CA PRO A 351 86.45 -11.54 31.94
C PRO A 351 87.10 -11.08 30.63
N SER A 352 87.07 -11.93 29.61
CA SER A 352 87.38 -11.51 28.24
C SER A 352 86.39 -10.40 27.88
N GLU A 353 86.91 -9.19 27.67
CA GLU A 353 86.14 -8.04 27.17
C GLU A 353 85.49 -8.31 25.81
#